data_AF-A0A8T7AEI7-F1
#
_entry.id   AF-A0A8T7AEI7-F1
#
_cell.length_a   1.000
_cell.length_b   1.000
_cell.length_c   1.000
_cell.angle_alpha   90.00
_cell.angle_beta   90.00
_cell.angle_gamma   90.00
#
_symmetry.space_group_name_H-M   'P 1'
#
loop_
_entity.id
_entity.type
_entity.pdbx_description
1 polymer ?
#
loop_
_entity_poly.entity_id
_entity_poly.type
_entity_poly.pdbx_seq_one_letter_code
_entity_poly.pdbx_strand_id
1 'polypeptide(L)'
;MSQSTSILPPHSLPENLLPDGKKIAYVQAGWHREIVEQSQFAFTDHLLDQGVSRDQIAVFDVPGSLEIPLQCKLLANSGDFALIVAAGLIVDGGIYRHDFVASTVLDSMMSVQLETTVPILSVVLTPHHYSGDQAHHDFFFEHFKYKGEEAGRACLQTLENIYRMKQAV
;
A
#
# COMPACT_ATOMS: atom_id res chain seq x y z
N MET A 1 -30.53 25.20 -17.48
CA MET A 1 -30.14 24.17 -16.49
C MET A 1 -28.63 24.21 -16.39
N SER A 2 -28.11 24.98 -15.43
CA SER A 2 -26.68 25.19 -15.20
C SER A 2 -26.16 24.03 -14.37
N GLN A 3 -25.36 23.12 -14.96
CA GLN A 3 -24.62 22.14 -14.17
C GLN A 3 -23.45 22.86 -13.51
N SER A 4 -23.54 23.06 -12.21
CA SER A 4 -22.45 23.56 -11.38
C SER A 4 -21.40 22.48 -11.22
N THR A 5 -20.33 22.55 -12.00
CA THR A 5 -19.06 21.89 -11.69
C THR A 5 -18.46 22.56 -10.46
N SER A 6 -18.79 22.01 -9.28
CA SER A 6 -18.12 22.36 -8.03
C SER A 6 -16.69 21.86 -8.12
N ILE A 7 -15.77 22.76 -8.48
CA ILE A 7 -14.35 22.53 -8.32
C ILE A 7 -14.11 22.55 -6.81
N LEU A 8 -13.94 21.36 -6.22
CA LEU A 8 -13.60 21.21 -4.81
C LEU A 8 -12.39 22.11 -4.47
N PRO A 9 -12.41 22.82 -3.34
CA PRO A 9 -11.25 23.61 -2.92
C PRO A 9 -10.03 22.69 -2.78
N PRO A 10 -8.81 23.17 -3.10
CA PRO A 10 -7.60 22.41 -2.83
C PRO A 10 -7.53 22.17 -1.32
N HIS A 11 -7.57 20.91 -0.89
CA HIS A 11 -7.42 20.38 0.48
C HIS A 11 -8.60 19.63 1.12
N SER A 12 -9.77 19.52 0.50
CA SER A 12 -10.82 18.60 1.01
C SER A 12 -10.93 17.37 0.10
N LEU A 13 -10.69 16.18 0.65
CA LEU A 13 -10.96 14.93 -0.04
C LEU A 13 -12.44 14.88 -0.46
N PRO A 14 -12.78 14.30 -1.63
CA PRO A 14 -14.17 14.13 -2.03
C PRO A 14 -14.91 13.26 -1.01
N GLU A 15 -16.19 13.58 -0.74
CA GLU A 15 -17.05 12.84 0.21
C GLU A 15 -17.16 11.34 -0.11
N ASN A 16 -16.94 10.95 -1.37
CA ASN A 16 -16.98 9.56 -1.81
C ASN A 16 -15.70 9.18 -2.59
N LEU A 17 -14.55 9.20 -1.91
CA LEU A 17 -13.25 8.87 -2.47
C LEU A 17 -13.15 7.40 -2.94
N LEU A 18 -13.88 6.49 -2.29
CA LEU A 18 -13.90 5.07 -2.59
C LEU A 18 -15.16 4.70 -3.39
N PRO A 19 -15.06 4.49 -4.71
CA PRO A 19 -16.24 4.28 -5.55
C PRO A 19 -16.94 2.96 -5.22
N ASP A 20 -18.27 2.96 -5.34
CA ASP A 20 -19.12 1.76 -5.39
C ASP A 20 -18.96 0.81 -4.19
N GLY A 21 -18.67 1.34 -3.00
CA GLY A 21 -18.49 0.54 -1.78
C GLY A 21 -17.18 -0.25 -1.72
N LYS A 22 -16.25 0.02 -2.64
CA LYS A 22 -14.92 -0.60 -2.66
C LYS A 22 -14.10 -0.21 -1.42
N LYS A 23 -13.12 -1.07 -1.13
CA LYS A 23 -12.22 -0.93 0.01
C LYS A 23 -10.78 -0.71 -0.44
N ILE A 24 -9.92 -0.43 0.53
CA ILE A 24 -8.47 -0.47 0.39
C ILE A 24 -7.99 -1.79 0.98
N ALA A 25 -7.19 -2.54 0.23
CA ALA A 25 -6.51 -3.71 0.75
C ALA A 25 -5.10 -3.35 1.21
N TYR A 26 -4.70 -3.86 2.36
CA TYR A 26 -3.34 -3.79 2.87
C TYR A 26 -2.78 -5.20 3.01
N VAL A 27 -1.85 -5.58 2.16
CA VAL A 27 -1.18 -6.89 2.16
C VAL A 27 0.17 -6.74 2.87
N GLN A 28 0.45 -7.57 3.86
CA GLN A 28 1.72 -7.52 4.60
C GLN A 28 2.40 -8.89 4.69
N ALA A 29 3.72 -8.90 4.49
CA ALA A 29 4.54 -10.09 4.66
C ALA A 29 4.72 -10.45 6.15
N GLY A 30 4.75 -11.75 6.45
CA GLY A 30 4.97 -12.27 7.80
C GLY A 30 6.44 -12.27 8.26
N TRP A 31 7.39 -12.15 7.35
CA TRP A 31 8.81 -12.01 7.71
C TRP A 31 9.09 -10.61 8.23
N HIS A 32 9.86 -10.51 9.32
CA HIS A 32 10.10 -9.26 10.07
C HIS A 32 8.80 -8.57 10.53
N ARG A 33 7.80 -9.36 10.95
CA ARG A 33 6.43 -8.88 11.25
C ARG A 33 6.40 -7.66 12.18
N GLU A 34 7.18 -7.67 13.26
CA GLU A 34 7.21 -6.57 14.24
C GLU A 34 7.59 -5.21 13.62
N ILE A 35 8.44 -5.23 12.58
CA ILE A 35 8.82 -4.05 11.81
C ILE A 35 7.76 -3.75 10.74
N VAL A 36 7.36 -4.76 9.96
CA VAL A 36 6.46 -4.59 8.81
C VAL A 36 5.08 -4.06 9.25
N GLU A 37 4.56 -4.52 10.38
CA GLU A 37 3.25 -4.09 10.88
C GLU A 37 3.21 -2.61 11.30
N GLN A 38 4.37 -2.01 11.62
CA GLN A 38 4.41 -0.58 11.97
C GLN A 38 3.95 0.31 10.82
N SER A 39 4.23 -0.08 9.57
CA SER A 39 3.71 0.67 8.42
C SER A 39 2.22 0.46 8.22
N GLN A 40 1.66 -0.70 8.61
CA GLN A 40 0.22 -0.95 8.57
C GLN A 40 -0.53 -0.12 9.61
N PHE A 41 0.00 -0.02 10.84
CA PHE A 41 -0.58 0.82 11.89
C PHE A 41 -0.56 2.30 11.49
N ALA A 42 0.61 2.83 11.12
CA ALA A 42 0.74 4.23 10.72
C ALA A 42 -0.09 4.57 9.46
N PHE A 43 -0.17 3.64 8.50
CA PHE A 43 -1.06 3.79 7.33
C PHE A 43 -2.52 3.90 7.74
N THR A 44 -2.97 3.01 8.62
CA THR A 44 -4.36 2.97 9.07
C THR A 44 -4.71 4.23 9.85
N ASP A 45 -3.88 4.61 10.82
CA ASP A 45 -4.07 5.81 11.63
C ASP A 45 -4.16 7.06 10.73
N HIS A 46 -3.24 7.19 9.77
CA HIS A 46 -3.28 8.29 8.81
C HIS A 46 -4.59 8.32 8.00
N LEU A 47 -5.09 7.18 7.52
CA LEU A 47 -6.34 7.14 6.78
C LEU A 47 -7.57 7.47 7.66
N LEU A 48 -7.57 7.01 8.91
CA LEU A 48 -8.62 7.34 9.88
C LEU A 48 -8.65 8.85 10.16
N ASP A 49 -7.48 9.46 10.34
CA ASP A 49 -7.34 10.91 10.55
C ASP A 49 -7.82 11.73 9.34
N GLN A 50 -7.80 11.14 8.15
CA GLN A 50 -8.32 11.72 6.91
C GLN A 50 -9.79 11.37 6.63
N GLY A 51 -10.47 10.69 7.56
CA GLY A 51 -11.90 10.40 7.50
C GLY A 51 -12.28 9.13 6.73
N VAL A 52 -11.32 8.28 6.34
CA VAL A 52 -11.61 6.95 5.80
C VAL A 52 -12.05 6.06 6.96
N SER A 53 -13.15 5.33 6.82
CA SER A 53 -13.64 4.47 7.91
C SER A 53 -12.83 3.18 8.01
N ARG A 54 -12.68 2.64 9.24
CA ARG A 54 -11.92 1.42 9.51
C ARG A 54 -12.43 0.21 8.71
N ASP A 55 -13.74 0.09 8.49
CA ASP A 55 -14.36 -1.00 7.74
C ASP A 55 -14.06 -0.95 6.23
N GLN A 56 -13.53 0.18 5.74
CA GLN A 56 -13.06 0.36 4.37
C GLN A 56 -11.59 -0.05 4.19
N ILE A 57 -10.90 -0.46 5.25
CA ILE A 57 -9.51 -0.92 5.22
C ILE A 57 -9.48 -2.40 5.60
N ALA A 58 -9.13 -3.26 4.65
CA ALA A 58 -8.97 -4.70 4.88
C ALA A 58 -7.49 -5.07 4.90
N VAL A 59 -7.07 -5.81 5.93
CA VAL A 59 -5.67 -6.24 6.10
C VAL A 59 -5.56 -7.73 5.81
N PHE A 60 -4.54 -8.12 5.05
CA PHE A 60 -4.26 -9.49 4.64
C PHE A 60 -2.80 -9.83 4.95
N ASP A 61 -2.58 -10.95 5.65
CA ASP A 61 -1.24 -11.48 5.90
C ASP A 61 -0.85 -12.50 4.82
N VAL A 62 0.41 -12.44 4.37
CA VAL A 62 1.02 -13.47 3.54
C VAL A 62 2.30 -14.00 4.19
N PRO A 63 2.73 -15.25 3.92
CA PRO A 63 3.91 -15.83 4.56
C PRO A 63 5.17 -14.99 4.39
N GLY A 64 5.50 -14.55 3.17
CA GLY A 64 6.61 -13.65 2.89
C GLY A 64 6.35 -12.75 1.69
N SER A 65 7.34 -11.93 1.32
CA SER A 65 7.19 -10.95 0.23
C SER A 65 6.93 -11.61 -1.13
N LEU A 66 7.38 -12.85 -1.34
CA LEU A 66 7.21 -13.57 -2.61
C LEU A 66 5.74 -13.93 -2.90
N GLU A 67 4.91 -14.03 -1.87
CA GLU A 67 3.47 -14.31 -2.01
C GLU A 67 2.63 -13.04 -2.25
N ILE A 68 3.19 -11.85 -2.00
CA ILE A 68 2.51 -10.55 -2.18
C ILE A 68 1.90 -10.43 -3.59
N PRO A 69 2.63 -10.65 -4.71
CA PRO A 69 2.10 -10.38 -6.03
C PRO A 69 0.86 -11.22 -6.37
N LEU A 70 0.86 -12.50 -5.97
CA LEU A 70 -0.29 -13.38 -6.19
C LEU A 70 -1.49 -12.91 -5.34
N GLN A 71 -1.28 -12.59 -4.07
CA GLN A 71 -2.34 -12.07 -3.21
C GLN A 71 -2.92 -10.77 -3.78
N CYS A 72 -2.09 -9.85 -4.25
CA CYS A 72 -2.53 -8.62 -4.91
C CYS A 72 -3.37 -8.91 -6.16
N LYS A 73 -2.97 -9.88 -7.00
CA LYS A 73 -3.71 -10.25 -8.21
C LYS A 73 -5.09 -10.82 -7.87
N LEU A 74 -5.18 -11.68 -6.85
CA LEU A 74 -6.45 -12.23 -6.38
C LEU A 74 -7.37 -11.13 -5.85
N LEU A 75 -6.85 -10.21 -5.04
CA LEU A 75 -7.61 -9.09 -4.49
C LEU A 75 -8.08 -8.14 -5.60
N ALA A 76 -7.22 -7.79 -6.56
CA ALA A 76 -7.59 -6.93 -7.68
C ALA A 76 -8.73 -7.54 -8.51
N ASN A 77 -8.64 -8.86 -8.81
CA ASN A 77 -9.64 -9.58 -9.58
C ASN A 77 -10.96 -9.83 -8.84
N SER A 78 -11.00 -9.69 -7.52
CA SER A 78 -12.26 -9.83 -6.75
C SER A 78 -13.27 -8.74 -7.10
N GLY A 79 -12.80 -7.57 -7.51
CA GLY A 79 -13.64 -6.39 -7.73
C GLY A 79 -14.02 -5.63 -6.46
N ASP A 80 -13.57 -6.05 -5.27
CA ASP A 80 -13.95 -5.41 -4.00
C ASP A 80 -13.01 -4.25 -3.59
N PHE A 81 -11.86 -4.12 -4.24
CA PHE A 81 -10.82 -3.16 -3.87
C PHE A 81 -10.62 -2.09 -4.93
N ALA A 82 -10.45 -0.84 -4.48
CA ALA A 82 -10.12 0.30 -5.33
C ALA A 82 -8.59 0.52 -5.43
N LEU A 83 -7.85 0.09 -4.41
CA LEU A 83 -6.40 0.22 -4.31
C LEU A 83 -5.85 -0.86 -3.38
N ILE A 84 -4.64 -1.30 -3.65
CA ILE A 84 -3.89 -2.25 -2.81
C ILE A 84 -2.60 -1.59 -2.34
N VAL A 85 -2.25 -1.76 -1.08
CA VAL A 85 -0.93 -1.44 -0.50
C VAL A 85 -0.26 -2.74 -0.13
N ALA A 86 1.01 -2.90 -0.47
CA ALA A 86 1.78 -4.10 -0.19
C ALA A 86 3.02 -3.76 0.63
N ALA A 87 3.20 -4.40 1.78
CA ALA A 87 4.29 -4.14 2.70
C ALA A 87 5.14 -5.39 2.94
N GLY A 88 6.45 -5.18 3.00
CA GLY A 88 7.40 -6.25 3.31
C GLY A 88 8.80 -5.69 3.53
N LEU A 89 9.67 -6.49 4.13
CA LEU A 89 11.07 -6.15 4.34
C LEU A 89 11.93 -7.28 3.80
N ILE A 90 12.68 -7.02 2.74
CA ILE A 90 13.53 -8.00 2.06
C ILE A 90 14.98 -7.61 2.36
N VAL A 91 15.61 -8.34 3.28
CA VAL A 91 16.96 -8.03 3.78
C VAL A 91 18.02 -8.99 3.26
N ASP A 92 19.26 -8.52 3.22
CA ASP A 92 20.41 -9.40 3.03
C ASP A 92 20.73 -10.17 4.31
N GLY A 93 20.46 -11.46 4.33
CA GLY A 93 20.86 -12.35 5.42
C GLY A 93 22.28 -12.90 5.30
N GLY A 94 23.04 -12.52 4.26
CA GLY A 94 24.42 -12.97 4.02
C GLY A 94 24.54 -14.39 3.45
N ILE A 95 23.44 -15.08 3.19
CA ILE A 95 23.41 -16.47 2.68
C ILE A 95 22.80 -16.54 1.28
N TYR A 96 21.70 -15.81 1.05
CA TYR A 96 20.92 -15.89 -0.20
C TYR A 96 20.89 -14.55 -0.92
N ARG A 97 20.66 -14.61 -2.23
CA ARG A 97 20.53 -13.43 -3.10
C ARG A 97 19.14 -12.80 -2.97
N HIS A 98 18.97 -12.03 -1.91
CA HIS A 98 17.77 -11.26 -1.61
C HIS A 98 17.37 -10.31 -2.78
N ASP A 99 18.33 -9.79 -3.54
CA ASP A 99 18.09 -8.97 -4.73
C ASP A 99 17.14 -9.61 -5.75
N PHE A 100 17.24 -10.93 -5.95
CA PHE A 100 16.36 -11.63 -6.90
C PHE A 100 14.93 -11.70 -6.40
N VAL A 101 14.74 -11.87 -5.10
CA VAL A 101 13.41 -11.88 -4.49
C VAL A 101 12.82 -10.48 -4.58
N ALA A 102 13.60 -9.46 -4.23
CA ALA A 102 13.23 -8.06 -4.32
C ALA A 102 12.76 -7.67 -5.73
N SER A 103 13.58 -7.91 -6.75
CA SER A 103 13.22 -7.57 -8.13
C SER A 103 11.99 -8.35 -8.60
N THR A 104 11.93 -9.66 -8.33
CA THR A 104 10.78 -10.51 -8.71
C THR A 104 9.47 -9.99 -8.12
N VAL A 105 9.48 -9.59 -6.84
CA VAL A 105 8.28 -9.08 -6.15
C VAL A 105 7.84 -7.75 -6.74
N LEU A 106 8.76 -6.78 -6.88
CA LEU A 106 8.44 -5.44 -7.39
C LEU A 106 7.98 -5.48 -8.86
N ASP A 107 8.68 -6.25 -9.70
CA ASP A 107 8.33 -6.40 -11.12
C ASP A 107 6.96 -7.08 -11.26
N SER A 108 6.69 -8.13 -10.48
CA SER A 108 5.41 -8.81 -10.51
C SER A 108 4.27 -7.92 -10.01
N MET A 109 4.48 -7.13 -8.96
CA MET A 109 3.48 -6.15 -8.50
C MET A 109 3.17 -5.11 -9.58
N MET A 110 4.19 -4.64 -10.31
CA MET A 110 4.01 -3.74 -11.43
C MET A 110 3.23 -4.40 -12.57
N SER A 111 3.58 -5.64 -12.96
CA SER A 111 2.81 -6.38 -13.96
C SER A 111 1.35 -6.56 -13.55
N VAL A 112 1.08 -6.93 -12.29
CA VAL A 112 -0.29 -7.13 -11.79
C VAL A 112 -1.12 -5.85 -11.87
N GLN A 113 -0.60 -4.70 -11.42
CA GLN A 113 -1.39 -3.46 -11.47
C GLN A 113 -1.68 -3.00 -12.91
N LEU A 114 -0.73 -3.21 -13.83
CA LEU A 114 -0.90 -2.90 -15.25
C LEU A 114 -1.92 -3.83 -15.93
N GLU A 115 -1.92 -5.12 -15.57
CA GLU A 115 -2.90 -6.11 -16.08
C GLU A 115 -4.31 -5.87 -15.53
N THR A 116 -4.42 -5.61 -14.23
CA THR A 116 -5.71 -5.56 -13.52
C THR A 116 -6.32 -4.18 -13.44
N THR A 117 -5.55 -3.14 -13.81
CA THR A 117 -5.95 -1.72 -13.68
C THR A 117 -6.32 -1.27 -12.26
N VAL A 118 -5.94 -2.05 -11.24
CA VAL A 118 -6.04 -1.69 -9.83
C VAL A 118 -4.66 -1.25 -9.34
N PRO A 119 -4.50 -0.01 -8.84
CA PRO A 119 -3.21 0.47 -8.36
C PRO A 119 -2.67 -0.36 -7.20
N ILE A 120 -1.37 -0.63 -7.23
CA ILE A 120 -0.65 -1.30 -6.15
C ILE A 120 0.48 -0.38 -5.67
N LEU A 121 0.41 0.07 -4.43
CA LEU A 121 1.46 0.85 -3.77
C LEU A 121 2.45 -0.07 -3.06
N SER A 122 3.75 0.21 -3.20
CA SER A 122 4.80 -0.57 -2.56
C SER A 122 5.32 0.10 -1.29
N VAL A 123 5.27 -0.65 -0.21
CA VAL A 123 6.02 -0.51 1.05
C VAL A 123 6.89 -1.76 1.24
N VAL A 124 7.30 -2.39 0.13
CA VAL A 124 8.29 -3.46 0.13
C VAL A 124 9.67 -2.84 0.12
N LEU A 125 10.33 -2.78 1.28
CA LEU A 125 11.64 -2.15 1.42
C LEU A 125 12.78 -3.16 1.28
N THR A 126 13.84 -2.72 0.59
CA THR A 126 15.01 -3.52 0.24
C THR A 126 16.27 -2.77 0.67
N PRO A 127 16.62 -2.78 1.97
CA PRO A 127 17.75 -2.00 2.46
C PRO A 127 19.08 -2.52 1.90
N HIS A 128 20.00 -1.60 1.61
CA HIS A 128 21.37 -1.96 1.20
C HIS A 128 22.14 -2.74 2.27
N HIS A 129 21.84 -2.47 3.54
CA HIS A 129 22.49 -3.11 4.68
C HIS A 129 21.47 -3.43 5.77
N TYR A 130 21.56 -4.65 6.29
CA TYR A 130 20.79 -5.11 7.44
C TYR A 130 21.61 -6.16 8.18
N SER A 131 22.08 -5.86 9.39
CA SER A 131 22.88 -6.80 10.21
C SER A 131 22.03 -7.68 11.11
N GLY A 132 20.73 -7.38 11.26
CA GLY A 132 19.85 -8.05 12.23
C GLY A 132 20.12 -7.72 13.70
N ASP A 133 21.00 -6.76 13.98
CA ASP A 133 21.21 -6.27 15.35
C ASP A 133 20.06 -5.37 15.83
N GLN A 134 20.04 -5.10 17.13
CA GLN A 134 19.01 -4.27 17.76
C GLN A 134 18.96 -2.85 17.18
N ALA A 135 20.10 -2.28 16.80
CA ALA A 135 20.16 -0.91 16.30
C ALA A 135 19.46 -0.80 14.93
N HIS A 136 19.72 -1.75 14.03
CA HIS A 136 18.98 -1.82 12.78
C HIS A 136 17.51 -2.18 12.98
N HIS A 137 17.21 -3.09 13.91
CA HIS A 137 15.83 -3.40 14.25
C HIS A 137 15.05 -2.13 14.63
N ASP A 138 15.55 -1.36 15.61
CA ASP A 138 14.91 -0.14 16.10
C ASP A 138 14.81 0.93 15.02
N PHE A 139 15.85 1.08 14.20
CA PHE A 139 15.82 1.98 13.06
C PHE A 139 14.70 1.63 12.09
N PHE A 140 14.62 0.38 11.64
CA PHE A 140 13.60 -0.02 10.67
C PHE A 140 12.20 -0.02 11.28
N PHE A 141 12.07 -0.33 12.57
CA PHE A 141 10.81 -0.24 13.31
C PHE A 141 10.24 1.19 13.24
N GLU A 142 11.04 2.21 13.58
CA GLU A 142 10.61 3.61 13.47
C GLU A 142 10.45 4.05 12.02
N HIS A 143 11.34 3.61 11.13
CA HIS A 143 11.28 3.99 9.72
C HIS A 143 10.02 3.46 9.02
N PHE A 144 9.56 2.25 9.37
CA PHE A 144 8.32 1.70 8.81
C PHE A 144 7.08 2.50 9.19
N LYS A 145 7.03 3.14 10.37
CA LYS A 145 5.95 4.07 10.71
C LYS A 145 5.90 5.24 9.72
N TYR A 146 7.05 5.86 9.47
CA TYR A 146 7.17 6.95 8.51
C TYR A 146 6.76 6.51 7.08
N LYS A 147 7.20 5.32 6.65
CA LYS A 147 6.80 4.75 5.36
C LYS A 147 5.31 4.41 5.28
N GLY A 148 4.69 4.02 6.39
CA GLY A 148 3.25 3.82 6.48
C GLY A 148 2.46 5.11 6.26
N GLU A 149 2.88 6.20 6.88
CA GLU A 149 2.27 7.52 6.68
C GLU A 149 2.46 8.02 5.23
N GLU A 150 3.65 7.85 4.65
CA GLU A 150 3.89 8.13 3.23
C GLU A 150 2.97 7.33 2.30
N ALA A 151 2.77 6.04 2.59
CA ALA A 151 1.84 5.20 1.85
C ALA A 151 0.39 5.67 2.00
N GLY A 152 0.01 6.17 3.18
CA GLY A 152 -1.32 6.74 3.44
C GLY A 152 -1.58 7.97 2.55
N ARG A 153 -0.62 8.90 2.52
CA ARG A 153 -0.68 10.07 1.63
C ARG A 153 -0.73 9.70 0.16
N ALA A 154 0.12 8.75 -0.27
CA ALA A 154 0.15 8.26 -1.64
C ALA A 154 -1.16 7.55 -2.03
N CYS A 155 -1.78 6.80 -1.11
CA CYS A 155 -3.07 6.15 -1.29
C CYS A 155 -4.17 7.16 -1.59
N LEU A 156 -4.31 8.18 -0.73
CA LEU A 156 -5.31 9.22 -0.89
C LEU A 156 -5.12 10.00 -2.19
N GLN A 157 -3.89 10.40 -2.50
CA GLN A 157 -3.56 11.10 -3.74
C GLN A 157 -3.87 10.26 -4.98
N THR A 158 -3.58 8.96 -4.94
CA THR A 158 -3.87 8.03 -6.05
C THR A 158 -5.37 7.88 -6.27
N LEU A 159 -6.13 7.69 -5.19
CA LEU A 159 -7.59 7.60 -5.26
C LEU A 159 -8.21 8.91 -5.77
N GLU A 160 -7.69 10.06 -5.33
CA GLU A 160 -8.15 11.37 -5.81
C GLU A 160 -7.88 11.54 -7.31
N ASN A 161 -6.71 11.15 -7.79
CA ASN A 161 -6.37 11.20 -9.21
C ASN A 161 -7.33 10.32 -10.05
N ILE A 162 -7.66 9.12 -9.56
CA ILE A 162 -8.61 8.22 -10.23
C ILE A 162 -10.02 8.82 -10.23
N TYR A 163 -10.44 9.40 -9.11
CA TYR A 163 -11.71 10.10 -9.00
C TYR A 163 -11.79 11.25 -10.02
N ARG A 164 -10.79 12.13 -10.05
CA ARG A 164 -10.70 13.27 -10.99
C ARG A 164 -10.69 12.81 -12.44
N MET A 165 -9.94 11.76 -12.76
CA MET A 165 -9.92 11.18 -14.10
C MET A 165 -11.32 10.73 -14.51
N LYS A 166 -12.05 9.97 -13.67
CA LYS A 166 -13.41 9.50 -13.97
C LYS A 166 -14.43 10.63 -14.16
N GLN A 167 -14.21 11.81 -13.57
CA GLN A 167 -15.06 12.99 -13.77
C GLN A 167 -14.71 13.77 -15.06
N ALA A 168 -13.52 13.55 -15.63
CA ALA A 168 -13.04 14.26 -16.80
C ALA A 168 -13.34 13.55 -18.13
N VAL A 169 -13.82 12.30 -18.09
CA VAL A 169 -14.20 11.48 -19.25
C VAL A 169 -15.71 11.35 -19.38
#